data_AF-A0A6C0UDE8-F1
#
_entry.id   AF-A0A6C0UDE8-F1
#
_cell.length_a   1.000
_cell.length_b   1.000
_cell.length_c   1.000
_cell.angle_alpha   90.00
_cell.angle_beta   90.00
_cell.angle_gamma   90.00
#
_symmetry.space_group_name_H-M   'P 1'
#
loop_
_entity.id
_entity.type
_entity.pdbx_description
1 polymer ?
#
loop_
_entity_poly.entity_id
_entity_poly.type
_entity_poly.pdbx_seq_one_letter_code
_entity_poly.pdbx_strand_id
1 'polypeptide(L)'
;MAFPRWNSVKTVGRIFTLGVVVLVVASGIGAGAIPAAQASVGDAPVTSAPQDVSDSAANPNSTADQSDDRQFEFDIWNISTCGFTCRNVTITATNTGDEMAEDVTVQTQLETGDTVVWQGNESVSELDSGESKTMTKRVQVGLLDALSVKRNDGHVTANTTVTWNSGNETFTDEWKVT
;
A
#
# COMPACT_ATOMS: atom_id res chain seq x y z
N MET A 1 -34.08 -4.59 -13.62
CA MET A 1 -32.67 -4.70 -13.19
C MET A 1 -32.08 -3.32 -13.28
N ALA A 2 -31.91 -2.66 -12.12
CA ALA A 2 -31.44 -1.29 -12.01
C ALA A 2 -30.18 -1.28 -11.14
N PHE A 3 -29.06 -0.83 -11.70
CA PHE A 3 -27.85 -0.56 -10.95
C PHE A 3 -28.05 0.75 -10.16
N PRO A 4 -27.77 0.80 -8.85
CA PRO A 4 -27.78 2.07 -8.15
C PRO A 4 -26.58 2.93 -8.59
N ARG A 5 -26.89 4.18 -8.91
CA ARG A 5 -25.95 5.24 -9.26
C ARG A 5 -25.16 5.65 -8.01
N TRP A 6 -23.84 5.66 -8.13
CA TRP A 6 -22.93 6.19 -7.12
C TRP A 6 -23.08 7.71 -7.01
N ASN A 7 -23.48 8.20 -5.83
CA ASN A 7 -23.45 9.61 -5.48
C ASN A 7 -23.20 9.75 -3.98
N SER A 8 -21.97 10.08 -3.58
CA SER A 8 -21.64 10.90 -2.39
C SER A 8 -20.13 11.05 -2.29
N VAL A 9 -19.62 12.10 -2.92
CA VAL A 9 -18.33 12.69 -2.54
C VAL A 9 -18.57 13.37 -1.19
N LYS A 10 -17.99 12.85 -0.11
CA LYS A 10 -17.78 13.65 1.10
C LYS A 10 -16.38 14.23 1.03
N THR A 11 -16.30 15.45 0.52
CA THR A 11 -15.14 16.33 0.65
C THR A 11 -14.88 16.55 2.15
N VAL A 12 -13.96 15.78 2.74
CA VAL A 12 -13.35 16.15 4.02
C VAL A 12 -12.03 16.84 3.68
N GLY A 13 -12.11 18.15 3.56
CA GLY A 13 -10.91 18.98 3.41
C GLY A 13 -10.13 18.99 4.72
N ARG A 14 -8.93 18.40 4.72
CA ARG A 14 -7.92 18.65 5.74
C ARG A 14 -6.58 18.93 5.05
N ILE A 15 -6.03 20.08 5.39
CA ILE A 15 -4.78 20.64 4.88
C ILE A 15 -3.64 19.72 5.34
N PHE A 16 -2.98 19.05 4.40
CA PHE A 16 -1.77 18.26 4.66
C PHE A 16 -0.56 19.22 4.78
N THR A 17 -0.06 19.40 6.00
CA THR A 17 1.29 19.96 6.23
C THR A 17 2.33 18.91 5.85
N LEU A 18 3.10 19.18 4.79
CA LEU A 18 4.18 18.33 4.29
C LEU A 18 5.34 18.25 5.30
N GLY A 19 5.43 17.16 6.06
CA GLY A 19 6.65 16.73 6.76
C GLY A 19 7.46 15.81 5.86
N VAL A 20 8.39 16.36 5.08
CA VAL A 20 9.34 15.56 4.29
C VAL A 20 10.42 15.02 5.22
N VAL A 21 10.40 13.72 5.50
CA VAL A 21 11.57 13.00 6.05
C VAL A 21 12.04 11.99 5.01
N VAL A 22 13.04 12.40 4.24
CA VAL A 22 13.82 11.51 3.37
C VAL A 22 14.82 10.78 4.24
N LEU A 23 14.66 9.47 4.40
CA LEU A 23 15.65 8.62 5.04
C LEU A 23 16.25 7.69 3.97
N VAL A 24 17.41 8.11 3.44
CA VAL A 24 18.26 7.29 2.56
C VAL A 24 18.97 6.27 3.44
N VAL A 25 18.69 4.98 3.23
CA VAL A 25 19.55 3.91 3.74
C VAL A 25 20.21 3.24 2.55
N ALA A 26 21.44 3.68 2.27
CA ALA A 26 22.36 3.01 1.38
C ALA A 26 23.26 2.10 2.21
N SER A 27 23.17 0.79 1.99
CA SER A 27 24.20 -0.17 2.39
C SER A 27 24.38 -1.20 1.27
N GLY A 28 25.53 -1.13 0.62
CA GLY A 28 25.93 -2.04 -0.46
C GLY A 28 26.61 -3.30 0.04
N ILE A 29 26.93 -4.21 -0.90
CA ILE A 29 28.11 -5.09 -0.99
C ILE A 29 27.99 -5.87 -2.32
N GLY A 30 29.05 -5.89 -3.15
CA GLY A 30 29.15 -6.83 -4.28
C GLY A 30 30.14 -6.49 -5.42
N ALA A 31 31.43 -6.71 -5.18
CA ALA A 31 32.50 -7.24 -6.07
C ALA A 31 32.63 -6.86 -7.57
N GLY A 32 33.85 -6.44 -7.98
CA GLY A 32 34.55 -7.02 -9.15
C GLY A 32 34.78 -6.19 -10.44
N ALA A 33 35.89 -5.44 -10.48
CA ALA A 33 36.94 -5.31 -11.53
C ALA A 33 36.67 -5.01 -13.06
N ILE A 34 37.35 -3.93 -13.53
CA ILE A 34 38.02 -3.58 -14.85
C ILE A 34 37.24 -3.46 -16.20
N PRO A 35 37.74 -2.71 -17.23
CA PRO A 35 38.41 -1.39 -17.30
C PRO A 35 37.73 -0.41 -18.31
N ALA A 36 38.32 0.77 -18.52
CA ALA A 36 37.84 1.90 -19.32
C ALA A 36 37.70 1.65 -20.84
N ALA A 37 36.67 2.27 -21.45
CA ALA A 37 36.66 2.66 -22.86
C ALA A 37 35.93 4.01 -23.03
N GLN A 38 36.66 5.00 -23.53
CA GLN A 38 36.14 6.30 -23.97
C GLN A 38 35.44 6.15 -25.33
N ALA A 39 34.28 6.81 -25.50
CA ALA A 39 33.82 7.26 -26.81
C ALA A 39 32.99 8.54 -26.65
N SER A 40 33.36 9.54 -27.42
CA SER A 40 32.83 10.89 -27.44
C SER A 40 31.73 11.09 -28.50
N VAL A 41 31.00 12.20 -28.31
CA VAL A 41 30.18 12.99 -29.26
C VAL A 41 28.74 12.53 -29.57
N GLY A 42 27.79 13.46 -29.34
CA GLY A 42 26.43 13.39 -29.86
C GLY A 42 25.49 14.39 -29.20
N ASP A 43 25.70 15.69 -29.44
CA ASP A 43 24.73 16.76 -29.14
C ASP A 43 23.51 16.59 -30.06
N ALA A 44 22.32 16.41 -29.49
CA ALA A 44 21.05 16.55 -30.20
C ALA A 44 19.96 17.01 -29.22
N PRO A 45 19.27 18.14 -29.49
CA PRO A 45 18.24 18.64 -28.60
C PRO A 45 16.91 17.96 -28.90
N VAL A 46 16.36 17.23 -27.92
CA VAL A 46 14.95 16.81 -27.96
C VAL A 46 14.19 17.51 -26.84
N THR A 47 13.60 18.65 -27.19
CA THR A 47 12.48 19.23 -26.46
C THR A 47 11.22 18.44 -26.81
N SER A 48 10.58 17.82 -25.82
CA SER A 48 9.11 17.65 -25.71
C SER A 48 8.74 17.12 -24.31
N ALA A 49 8.16 18.03 -23.53
CA ALA A 49 7.16 17.93 -22.45
C ALA A 49 6.80 16.60 -21.73
N PRO A 50 6.39 16.67 -20.45
CA PRO A 50 6.21 15.53 -19.56
C PRO A 50 4.95 14.73 -19.87
N GLN A 51 5.06 13.39 -19.90
CA GLN A 51 3.91 12.50 -19.85
C GLN A 51 3.80 11.91 -18.45
N ASP A 52 3.13 12.68 -17.62
CA ASP A 52 2.50 12.27 -16.37
C ASP A 52 1.40 11.26 -16.72
N VAL A 53 1.74 9.97 -16.79
CA VAL A 53 0.73 8.89 -16.82
C VAL A 53 0.31 8.60 -15.38
N SER A 54 -0.38 9.57 -14.79
CA SER A 54 -1.19 9.36 -13.61
C SER A 54 -2.45 8.58 -14.01
N ASP A 55 -2.31 7.26 -14.19
CA ASP A 55 -3.46 6.34 -14.13
C ASP A 55 -3.84 6.15 -12.66
N SER A 56 -4.39 7.21 -12.08
CA SER A 56 -5.09 7.15 -10.79
C SER A 56 -6.44 6.49 -11.00
N ALA A 57 -6.44 5.16 -11.09
CA ALA A 57 -7.63 4.37 -10.81
C ALA A 57 -7.89 4.45 -9.30
N ALA A 58 -8.56 5.53 -8.88
CA ALA A 58 -9.16 5.60 -7.56
C ALA A 58 -10.19 4.48 -7.48
N ASN A 59 -9.95 3.48 -6.62
CA ASN A 59 -10.94 2.47 -6.28
C ASN A 59 -11.53 2.85 -4.91
N PRO A 60 -12.69 3.53 -4.86
CA PRO A 60 -13.34 3.87 -3.60
C PRO A 60 -14.23 2.69 -3.19
N ASN A 61 -13.62 1.61 -2.70
CA ASN A 61 -14.39 0.57 -2.01
C ASN A 61 -13.68 0.11 -0.74
N SER A 62 -13.21 1.07 0.05
CA SER A 62 -13.04 0.87 1.49
C SER A 62 -14.39 1.22 2.12
N THR A 63 -15.29 0.25 2.27
CA THR A 63 -16.44 0.42 3.18
C THR A 63 -15.94 0.03 4.56
N ALA A 64 -15.11 0.90 5.13
CA ALA A 64 -14.75 0.84 6.51
C ALA A 64 -15.94 1.44 7.29
N ASP A 65 -17.01 0.66 7.48
CA ASP A 65 -18.00 0.93 8.54
C ASP A 65 -17.30 0.59 9.87
N GLN A 66 -16.47 1.51 10.33
CA GLN A 66 -15.64 1.38 11.51
C GLN A 66 -16.37 2.09 12.65
N SER A 67 -16.73 1.32 13.66
CA SER A 67 -17.17 1.80 14.97
C SER A 67 -16.26 2.93 15.48
N ASP A 68 -16.85 4.02 15.99
CA ASP A 68 -16.14 5.21 16.50
C ASP A 68 -15.19 4.92 17.70
N ASP A 69 -15.13 3.68 18.18
CA ASP A 69 -14.35 3.25 19.34
C ASP A 69 -13.00 2.56 18.98
N ARG A 70 -12.56 2.59 17.72
CA ARG A 70 -11.30 1.94 17.30
C ARG A 70 -10.06 2.80 17.60
N GLN A 71 -8.97 2.14 17.96
CA GLN A 71 -7.66 2.77 18.18
C GLN A 71 -6.98 3.13 16.86
N PHE A 72 -7.22 2.35 15.80
CA PHE A 72 -6.63 2.60 14.49
C PHE A 72 -7.67 2.76 13.38
N GLU A 73 -7.40 3.72 12.50
CA GLU A 73 -8.01 3.80 11.18
C GLU A 73 -6.99 3.29 10.15
N PHE A 74 -7.44 2.45 9.22
CA PHE A 74 -6.58 1.81 8.23
C PHE A 74 -7.13 2.02 6.82
N ASP A 75 -6.35 2.69 5.98
CA ASP A 75 -6.72 3.05 4.61
C ASP A 75 -5.80 2.38 3.59
N ILE A 76 -6.39 1.67 2.64
CA ILE A 76 -5.69 1.18 1.46
C ILE A 76 -5.87 2.22 0.35
N TRP A 77 -4.79 2.95 0.03
CA TRP A 77 -4.88 4.13 -0.84
C TRP A 77 -4.51 3.86 -2.29
N ASN A 78 -3.54 2.97 -2.56
CA ASN A 78 -3.04 2.76 -3.91
C ASN A 78 -2.63 1.31 -4.17
N ILE A 79 -3.05 0.77 -5.32
CA ILE A 79 -2.58 -0.50 -5.85
C ILE A 79 -2.04 -0.26 -7.26
N SER A 80 -0.72 -0.21 -7.41
CA SER A 80 -0.05 -0.02 -8.71
C SER A 80 0.56 -1.32 -9.23
N THR A 81 0.60 -1.48 -10.54
CA THR A 81 1.18 -2.67 -11.18
C THR A 81 2.71 -2.59 -11.20
N CYS A 82 3.40 -3.64 -10.74
CA CYS A 82 4.85 -3.78 -10.89
C CYS A 82 5.26 -5.01 -11.74
N GLY A 83 4.29 -5.72 -12.32
CA GLY A 83 4.49 -6.91 -13.13
C GLY A 83 3.24 -7.79 -13.18
N PHE A 84 3.29 -8.90 -13.92
CA PHE A 84 2.12 -9.77 -14.13
C PHE A 84 1.54 -10.30 -12.81
N THR A 85 2.40 -10.78 -11.91
CA THR A 85 2.02 -11.26 -10.56
C THR A 85 2.45 -10.30 -9.45
N CYS A 86 2.70 -9.04 -9.77
CA CYS A 86 3.26 -8.06 -8.85
C CYS A 86 2.37 -6.82 -8.73
N ARG A 87 2.06 -6.42 -7.51
CA ARG A 87 1.42 -5.14 -7.18
C ARG A 87 2.22 -4.42 -6.09
N ASN A 88 2.33 -3.09 -6.15
CA ASN A 88 2.72 -2.30 -5.00
C ASN A 88 1.45 -1.77 -4.34
N VAL A 89 1.30 -2.00 -3.05
CA VAL A 89 0.16 -1.59 -2.23
C VAL A 89 0.62 -0.53 -1.26
N THR A 90 -0.01 0.63 -1.27
CA THR A 90 0.23 1.70 -0.29
C THR A 90 -0.90 1.72 0.72
N ILE A 91 -0.52 1.64 1.99
CA ILE A 91 -1.41 1.66 3.15
C ILE A 91 -1.07 2.88 4.02
N THR A 92 -2.08 3.40 4.70
CA THR A 92 -1.93 4.40 5.74
C THR A 92 -2.61 3.88 7.00
N ALA A 93 -1.88 3.84 8.11
CA ALA A 93 -2.42 3.55 9.43
C ALA A 93 -2.40 4.83 10.26
N THR A 94 -3.52 5.19 10.88
CA THR A 94 -3.67 6.38 11.72
C THR A 94 -4.06 5.95 13.11
N ASN A 95 -3.34 6.41 14.14
CA ASN A 95 -3.76 6.23 15.52
C ASN A 95 -4.87 7.25 15.84
N THR A 96 -6.11 6.78 15.94
CA THR A 96 -7.29 7.62 16.24
C THR A 96 -7.60 7.70 17.73
N GLY A 97 -6.93 6.88 18.55
CA GLY A 97 -7.09 6.93 20.00
C GLY A 97 -6.41 8.12 20.66
N ASP A 98 -6.77 8.39 21.91
CA ASP A 98 -6.27 9.52 22.69
C ASP A 98 -4.85 9.30 23.25
N GLU A 99 -4.34 8.07 23.21
CA GLU A 99 -3.05 7.66 23.75
C GLU A 99 -2.06 7.27 22.66
N MET A 100 -0.76 7.41 22.96
CA MET A 100 0.33 6.93 22.11
C MET A 100 0.32 5.40 22.04
N ALA A 101 0.48 4.85 20.84
CA ALA A 101 0.62 3.41 20.64
C ALA A 101 2.11 3.06 20.45
N GLU A 102 2.60 2.10 21.24
CA GLU A 102 3.99 1.63 21.17
C GLU A 102 4.04 0.21 20.60
N ASP A 103 5.21 -0.16 20.04
CA ASP A 103 5.48 -1.49 19.48
C ASP A 103 4.42 -1.94 18.46
N VAL A 104 3.96 -0.98 17.65
CA VAL A 104 2.90 -1.20 16.67
C VAL A 104 3.39 -2.16 15.60
N THR A 105 2.67 -3.27 15.43
CA THR A 105 2.96 -4.30 14.45
C THR A 105 1.73 -4.52 13.57
N VAL A 106 1.90 -4.34 12.27
CA VAL A 106 0.87 -4.52 11.25
C VAL A 106 1.17 -5.80 10.48
N GLN A 107 0.35 -6.82 10.70
CA GLN A 107 0.39 -8.08 9.96
C GLN A 107 -0.73 -8.08 8.94
N THR A 108 -0.42 -8.40 7.69
CA THR A 108 -1.42 -8.49 6.62
C THR A 108 -1.31 -9.83 5.92
N GLN A 109 -2.45 -10.50 5.77
CA GLN A 109 -2.60 -11.72 4.97
C GLN A 109 -3.53 -11.44 3.80
N LEU A 110 -3.12 -11.81 2.60
CA LEU A 110 -3.98 -11.78 1.42
C LEU A 110 -4.44 -13.20 1.10
N GLU A 111 -5.73 -13.35 0.92
CA GLU A 111 -6.42 -14.61 0.72
C GLU A 111 -7.25 -14.59 -0.56
N THR A 112 -7.35 -15.74 -1.22
CA THR A 112 -8.30 -15.99 -2.31
C THR A 112 -9.07 -17.26 -2.00
N GLY A 113 -10.36 -17.11 -1.68
CA GLY A 113 -11.11 -18.21 -1.05
C GLY A 113 -10.40 -18.65 0.23
N ASP A 114 -10.14 -19.95 0.38
CA ASP A 114 -9.46 -20.52 1.55
C ASP A 114 -7.92 -20.54 1.44
N THR A 115 -7.33 -19.89 0.43
CA THR A 115 -5.88 -19.95 0.16
C THR A 115 -5.21 -18.63 0.48
N VAL A 116 -4.25 -18.64 1.40
CA VAL A 116 -3.33 -17.51 1.63
C VAL A 116 -2.33 -17.43 0.49
N VAL A 117 -2.32 -16.30 -0.22
CA VAL A 117 -1.47 -16.08 -1.40
C VAL A 117 -0.31 -15.12 -1.13
N TRP A 118 -0.39 -14.35 -0.05
CA TRP A 118 0.70 -13.46 0.38
C TRP A 118 0.56 -13.13 1.87
N GLN A 119 1.70 -12.88 2.52
CA GLN A 119 1.75 -12.39 3.90
C GLN A 119 2.82 -11.31 4.01
N GLY A 120 2.56 -10.31 4.83
CA GLY A 120 3.51 -9.25 5.15
C GLY A 120 3.41 -8.83 6.61
N ASN A 121 4.51 -8.32 7.14
CA ASN A 121 4.61 -7.81 8.49
C ASN A 121 5.41 -6.52 8.48
N GLU A 122 4.91 -5.49 9.15
CA GLU A 122 5.60 -4.22 9.38
C GLU A 122 5.53 -3.83 10.84
N SER A 123 6.58 -3.15 11.31
CA SER A 123 6.63 -2.65 12.68
C SER A 123 6.96 -1.16 12.68
N VAL A 124 6.33 -0.43 13.59
CA VAL A 124 6.55 0.98 13.88
C VAL A 124 6.76 1.09 15.38
N SER A 125 7.85 1.74 15.80
CA SER A 125 8.22 1.81 17.22
C SER A 125 7.16 2.52 18.05
N GLU A 126 6.65 3.63 17.55
CA GLU A 126 5.69 4.48 18.24
C GLU A 126 4.83 5.23 17.21
N LEU A 127 3.57 5.48 17.56
CA LEU A 127 2.65 6.29 16.79
C LEU A 127 1.84 7.17 17.76
N ASP A 128 2.07 8.48 17.71
CA ASP A 128 1.38 9.45 18.56
C ASP A 128 -0.13 9.49 18.26
N SER A 129 -0.92 10.03 19.19
CA SER A 129 -2.35 10.28 18.97
C SER A 129 -2.57 11.20 17.76
N GLY A 130 -3.40 10.76 16.82
CA GLY A 130 -3.68 11.45 15.56
C GLY A 130 -2.55 11.34 14.52
N GLU A 131 -1.45 10.66 14.82
CA GLU A 131 -0.37 10.47 13.85
C GLU A 131 -0.72 9.37 12.84
N SER A 132 -0.34 9.62 11.58
CA SER A 132 -0.49 8.66 10.49
C SER A 132 0.85 8.18 9.97
N LYS A 133 0.97 6.88 9.72
CA LYS A 133 2.10 6.28 9.03
C LYS A 133 1.67 5.69 7.70
N THR A 134 2.32 6.13 6.63
CA THR A 134 2.10 5.60 5.28
C THR A 134 3.25 4.67 4.90
N MET A 135 2.91 3.47 4.44
CA MET A 135 3.86 2.44 4.01
C MET A 135 3.48 1.94 2.63
N THR A 136 4.47 1.60 1.81
CA THR A 136 4.24 0.94 0.51
C THR A 136 4.93 -0.42 0.50
N LYS A 137 4.17 -1.47 0.18
CA LYS A 137 4.65 -2.85 0.12
C LYS A 137 4.48 -3.47 -1.24
N ARG A 138 5.52 -4.17 -1.69
CA ARG A 138 5.47 -4.98 -2.90
C ARG A 138 4.85 -6.34 -2.57
N VAL A 139 3.64 -6.54 -3.08
CA VAL A 139 2.92 -7.80 -3.07
C VAL A 139 3.33 -8.58 -4.31
N GLN A 140 4.16 -9.60 -4.11
CA GLN A 140 4.61 -10.50 -5.16
C GLN A 140 3.97 -11.86 -4.92
N VAL A 141 3.07 -12.27 -5.82
CA VAL A 141 2.39 -13.56 -5.74
C VAL A 141 3.10 -14.59 -6.61
N GLY A 142 3.09 -15.85 -6.17
CA GLY A 142 3.57 -16.97 -6.97
C GLY A 142 2.70 -17.18 -8.20
N LEU A 143 3.25 -17.78 -9.26
CA LEU A 143 2.50 -18.01 -10.51
C LEU A 143 1.28 -18.92 -10.30
N LEU A 144 1.41 -19.95 -9.45
CA LEU A 144 0.31 -20.85 -9.12
C LEU A 144 -0.78 -20.14 -8.31
N ASP A 145 -0.39 -19.26 -7.39
CA ASP A 145 -1.32 -18.49 -6.56
C ASP A 145 -2.05 -17.43 -7.40
N ALA A 146 -1.36 -16.79 -8.34
CA ALA A 146 -1.98 -15.89 -9.30
C ALA A 146 -3.03 -16.61 -10.18
N LEU A 147 -2.81 -17.89 -10.50
CA LEU A 147 -3.83 -18.71 -11.15
C LEU A 147 -5.01 -19.01 -10.21
N SER A 148 -4.77 -19.22 -8.92
CA SER A 148 -5.85 -19.38 -7.92
C SER A 148 -6.69 -18.12 -7.79
N VAL A 149 -6.07 -16.94 -7.72
CA VAL A 149 -6.78 -15.64 -7.75
C VAL A 149 -7.64 -15.52 -9.02
N LYS A 150 -7.07 -15.83 -10.19
CA LYS A 150 -7.80 -15.80 -11.46
C LYS A 150 -8.98 -16.79 -11.49
N ARG A 151 -8.82 -17.99 -10.93
CA ARG A 151 -9.90 -18.99 -10.82
C ARG A 151 -11.01 -18.54 -9.88
N ASN A 152 -10.67 -17.76 -8.85
CA ASN A 152 -11.60 -17.14 -7.93
C ASN A 152 -12.14 -15.78 -8.45
N ASP A 153 -12.24 -15.62 -9.77
CA ASP A 153 -12.73 -14.41 -10.44
C ASP A 153 -12.01 -13.12 -10.00
N GLY A 154 -10.74 -13.24 -9.61
CA GLY A 154 -9.91 -12.11 -9.18
C GLY A 154 -10.20 -11.59 -7.77
N HIS A 155 -11.08 -12.22 -6.99
CA HIS A 155 -11.40 -11.77 -5.63
C HIS A 155 -10.24 -12.06 -4.67
N VAL A 156 -9.83 -11.02 -3.95
CA VAL A 156 -8.80 -11.07 -2.92
C VAL A 156 -9.33 -10.40 -1.66
N THR A 157 -9.18 -11.09 -0.52
CA THR A 157 -9.49 -10.57 0.81
C THR A 157 -8.18 -10.26 1.52
N ALA A 158 -8.05 -9.07 2.09
CA ALA A 158 -7.00 -8.74 3.04
C ALA A 158 -7.51 -8.84 4.46
N ASN A 159 -6.81 -9.59 5.29
CA ASN A 159 -6.97 -9.57 6.74
C ASN A 159 -5.73 -8.90 7.33
N THR A 160 -5.91 -7.70 7.88
CA THR A 160 -4.85 -6.93 8.51
C THR A 160 -5.07 -6.87 10.02
N THR A 161 -4.14 -7.40 10.79
CA THR A 161 -4.14 -7.29 12.26
C THR A 161 -3.09 -6.27 12.68
N VAL A 162 -3.53 -5.23 13.38
CA VAL A 162 -2.67 -4.24 14.03
C VAL A 162 -2.59 -4.60 15.51
N THR A 163 -1.38 -4.83 16.02
CA THR A 163 -1.11 -5.11 17.43
C THR A 163 -0.23 -4.01 17.99
N TRP A 164 -0.47 -3.59 19.23
CA TRP A 164 0.35 -2.59 19.92
C TRP A 164 0.47 -2.97 21.41
N ASN A 165 1.18 -2.16 22.19
CA ASN A 165 1.47 -2.41 23.61
C ASN A 165 0.23 -2.69 24.49
N SER A 166 -0.94 -2.08 24.19
CA SER A 166 -2.16 -2.22 25.00
C SER A 166 -3.30 -3.00 24.33
N GLY A 167 -3.13 -3.50 23.10
CA GLY A 167 -4.22 -4.20 22.41
C GLY A 167 -3.91 -4.70 20.99
N ASN A 168 -4.95 -5.17 20.31
CA ASN A 168 -4.92 -5.46 18.88
C ASN A 168 -6.30 -5.25 18.24
N GLU A 169 -6.30 -4.97 16.94
CA GLU A 169 -7.48 -4.79 16.09
C GLU A 169 -7.29 -5.51 14.76
N THR A 170 -8.38 -6.01 14.18
CA THR A 170 -8.36 -6.64 12.85
C THR A 170 -9.29 -5.92 11.89
N PHE A 171 -8.77 -5.69 10.70
CA PHE A 171 -9.40 -5.04 9.57
C PHE A 171 -9.51 -6.05 8.44
N THR A 172 -10.67 -6.12 7.81
CA THR A 172 -10.91 -6.99 6.67
C THR A 172 -11.38 -6.15 5.50
N ASP A 173 -10.65 -6.22 4.39
CA ASP A 173 -10.98 -5.55 3.14
C ASP A 173 -11.07 -6.57 2.02
N GLU A 174 -11.97 -6.35 1.06
CA GLU A 174 -12.09 -7.19 -0.13
C GLU A 174 -12.02 -6.32 -1.39
N TRP A 175 -11.24 -6.78 -2.38
CA TRP A 175 -11.21 -6.17 -3.70
C TRP A 175 -11.07 -7.21 -4.80
N LYS A 176 -11.44 -6.80 -6.01
CA LYS A 176 -11.26 -7.58 -7.23
C LYS A 176 -10.07 -7.08 -8.02
N VAL A 177 -9.18 -8.01 -8.38
CA VAL A 177 -8.04 -7.77 -9.27
C VAL A 177 -8.45 -8.13 -10.69
N THR A 178 -8.60 -7.12 -11.55
CA THR A 178 -8.83 -7.28 -13.00
C THR A 178 -7.54 -7.37 -13.81
#